data_AF-A0A645JWY1-F1
#
_entry.id   AF-A0A645JWY1-F1
#
_cell.length_a   1.000
_cell.length_b   1.000
_cell.length_c   1.000
_cell.angle_alpha   90.00
_cell.angle_beta   90.00
_cell.angle_gamma   90.00
#
_symmetry.space_group_name_H-M   'P 1'
#
loop_
_entity.id
_entity.type
_entity.pdbx_description
1 polymer ?
#
loop_
_entity_poly.entity_id
_entity_poly.type
_entity_poly.pdbx_seq_one_letter_code
_entity_poly.pdbx_strand_id
1 'polypeptide(L)'
;MDYLVELVAACAFDPAMVGKELLALDDQSPNLRELLEQVAQPLGLKPPRHHIPLRLLKLLLSIPPVARFLNTDAEALDFIQTTRFDTAAVEQFANRHGIAKPDIRQSLQHTAMFVNSYWAAGRRAA
;
A
#
# COMPACT_ATOMS: atom_id res chain seq x y z
N MET A 1 -10.67 -3.56 -0.40
CA MET A 1 -10.90 -4.45 -1.55
C MET A 1 -12.28 -4.20 -2.15
N ASP A 2 -13.31 -4.02 -1.32
CA ASP A 2 -14.69 -3.80 -1.78
C ASP A 2 -14.83 -2.62 -2.75
N TYR A 3 -14.19 -1.49 -2.43
CA TYR A 3 -14.13 -0.31 -3.32
C TYR A 3 -13.64 -0.65 -4.75
N LEU A 4 -12.58 -1.43 -4.87
CA LEU A 4 -12.04 -1.81 -6.19
C LEU A 4 -13.02 -2.70 -6.95
N VAL A 5 -13.67 -3.63 -6.25
CA VAL A 5 -14.67 -4.52 -6.85
C VAL A 5 -15.87 -3.73 -7.35
N GLU A 6 -16.39 -2.81 -6.55
CA GLU A 6 -17.48 -1.90 -6.95
C GLU A 6 -17.09 -1.05 -8.16
N LEU A 7 -15.86 -0.52 -8.18
CA LEU A 7 -15.37 0.32 -9.27
C LEU A 7 -15.23 -0.45 -10.57
N VAL A 8 -14.69 -1.68 -10.52
CA VAL A 8 -14.60 -2.57 -11.68
C VAL A 8 -15.98 -2.97 -12.18
N ALA A 9 -16.90 -3.31 -11.26
CA ALA A 9 -18.26 -3.67 -11.62
C ALA A 9 -18.98 -2.49 -12.32
N ALA A 10 -18.94 -1.28 -11.74
CA ALA A 10 -19.53 -0.10 -12.36
C ALA A 10 -18.88 0.22 -13.72
N CYS A 11 -17.55 0.12 -13.83
CA CYS A 11 -16.83 0.40 -15.07
C CYS A 11 -17.20 -0.58 -16.19
N ALA A 12 -17.42 -1.86 -15.86
CA ALA A 12 -17.77 -2.88 -16.83
C ALA A 12 -19.15 -2.66 -17.49
N PHE A 13 -20.07 -1.99 -16.79
CA PHE A 13 -21.45 -1.79 -17.26
C PHE A 13 -21.77 -0.35 -17.68
N ASP A 14 -20.85 0.60 -17.52
CA ASP A 14 -21.04 1.99 -17.96
C ASP A 14 -20.69 2.15 -19.45
N PRO A 15 -21.67 2.44 -20.34
CA PRO A 15 -21.39 2.68 -21.75
C PRO A 15 -20.42 3.85 -22.00
N ALA A 16 -20.35 4.81 -21.08
CA ALA A 16 -19.43 5.94 -21.18
C ALA A 16 -17.96 5.55 -20.95
N MET A 17 -17.69 4.31 -20.50
CA MET A 17 -16.37 3.76 -20.23
C MET A 17 -15.81 2.89 -21.38
N VAL A 18 -16.57 2.68 -22.45
CA VAL A 18 -16.08 1.95 -23.63
C VAL A 18 -14.87 2.67 -24.22
N GLY A 19 -13.73 1.96 -24.31
CA GLY A 19 -12.47 2.50 -24.84
C GLY A 19 -11.78 3.51 -23.92
N LYS A 20 -12.18 3.59 -22.64
CA LYS A 20 -11.53 4.44 -21.63
C LYS A 20 -10.84 3.59 -20.58
N GLU A 21 -9.87 4.21 -19.91
CA GLU A 21 -9.11 3.61 -18.83
C GLU A 21 -9.29 4.45 -17.56
N LEU A 22 -9.39 3.77 -16.41
CA LEU A 22 -9.41 4.42 -15.10
C LEU A 22 -8.25 3.89 -14.27
N LEU A 23 -7.48 4.82 -13.72
CA LEU A 23 -6.40 4.49 -12.82
C LEU A 23 -6.96 4.34 -11.40
N ALA A 24 -7.20 3.10 -10.99
CA ALA A 24 -7.75 2.76 -9.68
C ALA A 24 -6.69 2.90 -8.56
N LEU A 25 -6.26 4.14 -8.31
CA LEU A 25 -5.33 4.51 -7.25
C LEU A 25 -5.99 5.46 -6.26
N ASP A 26 -5.33 5.60 -5.11
CA ASP A 26 -5.76 6.48 -4.04
C ASP A 26 -4.71 7.58 -3.82
N ASP A 27 -5.10 8.84 -4.07
CA ASP A 27 -4.30 10.03 -3.82
C ASP A 27 -3.92 10.23 -2.35
N GLN A 28 -4.79 9.82 -1.43
CA GLN A 28 -4.60 9.88 0.02
C GLN A 28 -3.67 8.79 0.55
N SER A 29 -3.15 7.92 -0.33
CA SER A 29 -2.16 6.91 0.05
C SER A 29 -0.97 7.58 0.74
N PRO A 30 -0.61 7.18 1.98
CA PRO A 30 0.56 7.72 2.64
C PRO A 30 1.82 7.38 1.84
N ASN A 31 2.82 8.26 1.90
CA ASN A 31 4.13 7.90 1.37
C ASN A 31 4.76 6.76 2.19
N LEU A 32 5.83 6.14 1.69
CA LEU A 32 6.46 4.99 2.35
C LEU A 32 6.83 5.28 3.81
N ARG A 33 7.35 6.48 4.11
CA ARG A 33 7.73 6.85 5.48
C ARG A 33 6.50 6.93 6.37
N GLU A 34 5.46 7.64 5.94
CA GLU A 34 4.19 7.75 6.67
C GLU A 34 3.53 6.39 6.88
N LEU A 35 3.56 5.52 5.87
CA LEU A 35 3.04 4.15 5.97
C LEU A 35 3.80 3.37 7.05
N LEU A 36 5.13 3.41 7.05
CA LEU A 36 5.95 2.75 8.06
C LEU A 36 5.70 3.32 9.46
N GLU A 37 5.52 4.63 9.59
CA GLU A 37 5.16 5.28 10.86
C GLU A 37 3.77 4.83 11.36
N GLN A 38 2.77 4.76 10.48
CA GLN A 38 1.42 4.31 10.82
C GLN A 38 1.35 2.83 11.20
N VAL A 39 2.12 1.97 10.53
CA VAL A 39 2.13 0.52 10.80
C VAL A 39 2.97 0.17 12.04
N ALA A 40 4.05 0.92 12.31
CA ALA A 40 4.90 0.66 13.47
C ALA A 40 4.18 0.88 14.80
N GLN A 41 3.26 1.85 14.87
CA GLN A 41 2.53 2.19 16.10
C GLN A 41 1.67 1.01 16.62
N PRO A 42 0.74 0.41 15.84
CA PRO A 42 -0.03 -0.75 16.28
C PRO A 42 0.82 -1.99 16.59
N LEU A 43 1.99 -2.12 15.96
CA LEU A 43 2.93 -3.23 16.19
C LEU A 43 3.79 -3.04 17.45
N GLY A 44 3.74 -1.86 18.10
CA GLY A 44 4.61 -1.54 19.23
C GLY A 44 6.09 -1.43 18.87
N LEU A 45 6.40 -1.18 17.60
CA LEU A 45 7.77 -1.05 17.09
C LEU A 45 8.17 0.43 17.00
N LYS A 46 9.48 0.69 17.06
CA LYS A 46 10.00 2.03 16.79
C LYS A 46 9.98 2.29 15.28
N PRO A 47 9.35 3.37 14.81
CA PRO A 47 9.31 3.67 13.38
C PRO A 47 10.72 3.99 12.86
N PRO A 48 11.03 3.62 11.60
CA PRO A 48 12.30 3.96 10.99
C PRO A 48 12.41 5.48 10.78
N ARG A 49 13.50 6.08 11.28
CA ARG A 49 13.73 7.53 11.23
C ARG A 49 14.81 7.96 10.24
N HIS A 50 15.57 7.00 9.72
CA HIS A 50 16.71 7.26 8.85
C HIS A 50 16.35 7.05 7.39
N HIS A 51 16.82 7.96 6.54
CA HIS A 51 16.69 7.85 5.09
C HIS A 51 17.95 7.21 4.52
N ILE A 52 17.78 6.10 3.80
CA ILE A 52 18.86 5.42 3.07
C ILE A 52 18.62 5.65 1.58
N PRO A 53 19.61 6.17 0.81
CA PRO A 53 19.47 6.31 -0.62
C PRO A 53 19.16 4.96 -1.29
N LEU A 54 18.23 4.95 -2.25
CA LEU A 54 17.79 3.72 -2.92
C LEU A 54 18.96 2.92 -3.54
N ARG A 55 19.97 3.63 -4.08
CA ARG A 55 21.18 3.01 -4.65
C ARG A 55 21.98 2.23 -3.61
N LEU A 56 22.10 2.76 -2.40
CA LEU A 56 22.83 2.10 -1.32
C LEU A 56 22.03 0.90 -0.81
N LEU A 57 20.70 1.02 -0.70
CA LEU A 57 19.84 -0.08 -0.29
C LEU A 57 19.86 -1.22 -1.32
N LYS A 58 19.84 -0.91 -2.63
CA LYS A 58 20.01 -1.92 -3.70
C LYS A 58 21.36 -2.64 -3.61
N LEU A 59 22.44 -1.91 -3.35
CA LEU A 59 23.77 -2.51 -3.18
C LEU A 59 23.81 -3.44 -1.96
N LEU A 60 23.18 -3.03 -0.85
CA LEU A 60 23.05 -3.87 0.34
C LEU A 60 22.23 -5.14 0.08
N LEU A 61 21.08 -5.02 -0.61
CA LEU A 61 20.23 -6.17 -0.97
C LEU A 61 20.84 -7.06 -2.07
N SER A 62 21.85 -6.59 -2.80
CA SER A 62 22.61 -7.43 -3.74
C SER A 62 23.48 -8.46 -3.01
N ILE A 63 23.67 -8.31 -1.70
CA ILE A 63 24.40 -9.25 -0.85
C ILE A 63 23.40 -10.30 -0.32
N PRO A 64 23.49 -11.58 -0.74
CA PRO A 64 22.49 -12.61 -0.40
C PRO A 64 22.20 -12.79 1.11
N PRO A 65 23.19 -12.76 2.03
CA PRO A 65 22.88 -12.85 3.46
C PRO A 65 22.08 -11.64 3.98
N VAL A 66 22.27 -10.46 3.42
CA VAL A 66 21.52 -9.25 3.81
C VAL A 66 20.08 -9.33 3.29
N ALA A 67 19.89 -9.73 2.03
CA ALA A 67 18.56 -9.94 1.45
C ALA A 67 17.74 -10.97 2.23
N ARG A 68 18.38 -12.09 2.61
CA ARG A 68 17.77 -13.13 3.46
C ARG A 68 17.39 -12.61 4.85
N PHE A 69 18.23 -11.77 5.45
CA PHE A 69 17.95 -11.18 6.76
C PHE A 69 16.77 -10.19 6.72
N LEU A 70 16.69 -9.38 5.66
CA LEU A 70 15.61 -8.40 5.47
C LEU A 70 14.35 -8.98 4.81
N ASN A 71 14.40 -10.25 4.39
CA ASN A 71 13.34 -10.93 3.65
C ASN A 71 12.81 -10.08 2.48
N THR A 72 13.72 -9.40 1.78
CA THR A 72 13.41 -8.44 0.72
C THR A 72 14.44 -8.56 -0.40
N ASP A 73 13.98 -8.67 -1.64
CA ASP A 73 14.87 -8.72 -2.82
C ASP A 73 15.18 -7.32 -3.35
N ALA A 74 16.34 -7.17 -4.01
CA ALA A 74 16.73 -5.88 -4.59
C ALA A 74 15.75 -5.38 -5.66
N GLU A 75 15.08 -6.30 -6.37
CA GLU A 75 14.04 -6.00 -7.37
C GLU A 75 12.76 -5.43 -6.74
N ALA A 76 12.44 -5.79 -5.49
CA ALA A 76 11.28 -5.27 -4.77
C ALA A 76 11.34 -3.73 -4.65
N LEU A 77 12.55 -3.16 -4.63
CA LEU A 77 12.76 -1.72 -4.57
C LEU A 77 12.35 -0.99 -5.86
N ASP A 78 12.36 -1.66 -7.01
CA ASP A 78 11.92 -1.07 -8.28
C ASP A 78 10.40 -0.94 -8.38
N PHE A 79 9.66 -1.70 -7.56
CA PHE A 79 8.20 -1.56 -7.43
C PHE A 79 7.78 -0.40 -6.52
N ILE A 80 8.71 0.19 -5.75
CA ILE A 80 8.41 1.34 -4.90
C ILE A 80 8.36 2.60 -5.76
N GLN A 81 7.15 2.95 -6.19
CA GLN A 81 6.92 4.15 -6.97
C GLN A 81 6.89 5.38 -6.07
N THR A 82 7.65 6.41 -6.47
CA THR A 82 7.70 7.70 -5.76
C THR A 82 6.77 8.74 -6.37
N THR A 83 6.23 8.45 -7.55
CA THR A 83 5.36 9.33 -8.31
C THR A 83 3.95 9.35 -7.74
N ARG A 84 3.35 10.53 -7.70
CA ARG A 84 1.92 10.69 -7.47
C ARG A 84 1.19 10.58 -8.81
N PHE A 85 0.12 9.83 -8.83
CA PHE A 85 -0.72 9.63 -9.99
C PHE A 85 -1.92 10.55 -9.94
N ASP A 86 -2.38 10.99 -11.11
CA ASP A 86 -3.64 11.73 -11.22
C ASP A 86 -4.82 10.77 -11.05
N THR A 87 -5.60 11.00 -10.00
CA THR A 87 -6.80 10.22 -9.64
C THR A 87 -8.10 10.96 -9.92
N ALA A 88 -8.06 12.16 -10.52
CA ALA A 88 -9.26 12.97 -10.73
C ALA A 88 -10.34 12.23 -11.54
N ALA A 89 -9.93 11.47 -12.55
CA ALA A 89 -10.85 10.69 -13.38
C ALA A 89 -11.55 9.57 -12.60
N VAL A 90 -10.83 8.86 -11.73
CA VAL A 90 -11.41 7.78 -10.92
C VAL A 90 -12.30 8.33 -9.81
N GLU A 91 -11.96 9.47 -9.22
CA GLU A 91 -12.78 10.15 -8.22
C GLU A 91 -14.08 10.66 -8.82
N GLN A 92 -14.03 11.30 -10.00
CA GLN A 92 -15.23 11.74 -10.68
C GLN A 92 -16.12 10.56 -11.08
N PHE A 93 -15.52 9.46 -11.53
CA PHE A 93 -16.24 8.23 -11.83
C PHE A 93 -16.93 7.64 -10.59
N ALA A 94 -16.19 7.47 -9.49
CA ALA A 94 -16.73 6.94 -8.23
C ALA A 94 -17.87 7.81 -7.70
N ASN A 95 -17.71 9.13 -7.70
CA ASN A 95 -18.75 10.08 -7.28
C ASN A 95 -20.02 9.99 -8.14
N ARG A 96 -19.87 9.82 -9.46
CA ARG A 96 -21.02 9.66 -10.37
C ARG A 96 -21.80 8.37 -10.12
N HIS A 97 -21.10 7.30 -9.77
CA HIS A 97 -21.69 5.98 -9.49
C HIS A 97 -22.07 5.78 -8.02
N GLY A 98 -21.87 6.79 -7.16
CA GLY A 98 -22.19 6.72 -5.73
C GLY A 98 -21.28 5.77 -4.94
N ILE A 99 -20.10 5.45 -5.47
CA ILE A 99 -19.15 4.52 -4.85
C ILE A 99 -18.37 5.26 -3.77
N ALA A 100 -18.50 4.80 -2.53
CA ALA A 100 -17.82 5.40 -1.39
C ALA A 100 -16.36 4.94 -1.30
N LYS A 101 -15.43 5.89 -1.36
CA LYS A 101 -14.01 5.61 -1.20
C LYS A 101 -13.66 5.40 0.30
N PRO A 102 -13.06 4.25 0.68
CA PRO A 102 -12.68 3.98 2.06
C PRO A 102 -11.44 4.80 2.47
N ASP A 103 -11.29 5.04 3.77
CA ASP A 103 -10.06 5.63 4.31
C ASP A 103 -8.92 4.59 4.31
N ILE A 104 -7.92 4.81 3.46
CA ILE A 104 -6.74 3.96 3.36
C ILE A 104 -5.94 3.90 4.66
N ARG A 105 -5.90 4.98 5.46
CA ARG A 105 -5.19 5.02 6.75
C ARG A 105 -5.88 4.12 7.76
N GLN A 106 -7.21 4.10 7.78
CA GLN A 106 -7.97 3.19 8.63
C GLN A 106 -7.74 1.72 8.21
N SER A 107 -7.73 1.45 6.90
CA SER A 107 -7.45 0.12 6.36
C SER A 107 -6.05 -0.38 6.74
N LEU A 108 -5.04 0.49 6.68
CA LEU A 108 -3.67 0.20 7.12
C LEU A 108 -3.62 -0.11 8.62
N GLN A 109 -4.30 0.68 9.45
CA GLN A 109 -4.35 0.45 10.89
C GLN A 109 -4.99 -0.88 11.25
N HIS A 110 -6.14 -1.22 10.65
CA HIS A 110 -6.80 -2.51 10.87
C HIS A 110 -5.90 -3.68 10.47
N THR A 111 -5.21 -3.56 9.34
CA THR A 111 -4.26 -4.57 8.87
C THR A 111 -3.09 -4.74 9.85
N ALA A 112 -2.52 -3.63 10.32
CA ALA A 112 -1.42 -3.66 11.29
C ALA A 112 -1.84 -4.29 12.63
N MET A 113 -3.05 -3.99 13.11
CA MET A 113 -3.61 -4.62 14.32
C MET A 113 -3.83 -6.12 14.15
N PHE A 114 -4.36 -6.55 13.00
CA PHE A 114 -4.53 -7.97 12.68
C PHE A 114 -3.19 -8.71 12.64
N VAL A 115 -2.18 -8.13 11.99
CA VAL A 115 -0.83 -8.68 11.98
C VAL A 115 -0.28 -8.76 13.41
N ASN A 116 -0.40 -7.71 14.21
CA ASN A 116 0.06 -7.73 15.60
C ASN A 116 -0.56 -8.87 16.41
N SER A 117 -1.88 -9.06 16.32
CA SER A 117 -2.58 -10.11 17.07
C SER A 117 -2.16 -11.50 16.62
N TYR A 118 -1.97 -11.72 15.32
CA TYR A 118 -1.53 -12.99 14.77
C TYR A 118 -0.08 -13.35 15.18
N TRP A 119 0.84 -12.38 15.09
CA TRP A 119 2.24 -12.59 15.51
C TRP A 119 2.40 -12.67 17.03
N ALA A 120 1.56 -11.98 17.81
CA ALA A 120 1.52 -12.12 19.27
C ALA A 120 0.99 -13.49 19.70
N ALA A 121 -0.02 -14.02 19.00
CA ALA A 121 -0.53 -15.38 19.22
C ALA A 121 0.51 -16.45 18.86
N GLY A 122 1.20 -16.31 17.72
CA GLY A 122 2.25 -17.23 17.29
C GLY A 122 3.46 -17.28 18.24
N ARG A 123 3.85 -16.14 18.84
CA ARG A 123 4.93 -16.08 19.85
C ARG A 123 4.58 -16.69 21.21
N ARG A 124 3.31 -16.91 21.53
CA ARG A 124 2.89 -17.60 22.77
C ARG A 124 2.81 -19.11 22.61
N ALA A 125 2.90 -19.63 21.38
CA ALA A 125 2.82 -21.05 21.06
C ALA A 125 4.18 -21.70 20.76
N ALA A 126 5.27 -20.95 20.84
CA ALA A 126 6.66 -21.42 20.71
C ALA A 126 7.41 -21.20 22.04
#